data_AF-A0A522BDN1-F1
#
_entry.id   AF-A0A522BDN1-F1
#
_cell.length_a   1.000
_cell.length_b   1.000
_cell.length_c   1.000
_cell.angle_alpha   90.00
_cell.angle_beta   90.00
_cell.angle_gamma   90.00
#
_symmetry.space_group_name_H-M   'P 1'
#
loop_
_entity.id
_entity.type
_entity.pdbx_description
1 polymer ?
#
loop_
_entity_poly.entity_id
_entity_poly.type
_entity_poly.pdbx_seq_one_letter_code
_entity_poly.pdbx_strand_id
1 'polypeptide(L)' 'MEEIKVTIDEKGNVKLTVFGAKGPKCLQLTAEMERLLGGEVDREFTSEYYQQETTESQRIKDKA' A
#
# COMPACT_ATOMS: atom_id res chain seq x y z
N MET A 1 -8.13 -9.51 1.14
CA MET A 1 -6.78 -10.00 1.44
C MET A 1 -5.81 -9.00 0.85
N GLU A 2 -4.72 -8.72 1.55
CA GLU A 2 -3.69 -7.76 1.12
C GLU A 2 -2.45 -8.55 0.73
N GLU A 3 -1.85 -8.19 -0.40
CA GLU A 3 -0.71 -8.90 -0.95
C GLU A 3 0.33 -7.90 -1.45
N ILE A 4 1.61 -8.20 -1.21
CA ILE A 4 2.73 -7.43 -1.74
C ILE A 4 3.52 -8.33 -2.66
N LYS A 5 3.53 -8.00 -3.95
CA LYS A 5 4.40 -8.63 -4.94
C LYS A 5 5.72 -7.87 -4.98
N VAL A 6 6.81 -8.60 -4.76
CA VAL A 6 8.17 -8.09 -4.87
C VAL A 6 8.79 -8.64 -6.14
N THR A 7 9.34 -7.78 -6.98
CA THR A 7 10.11 -8.19 -8.18
C THR A 7 11.49 -7.56 -8.11
N ILE A 8 12.53 -8.37 -8.29
CA ILE A 8 13.92 -7.93 -8.30
C ILE A 8 14.48 -8.26 -9.68
N ASP A 9 15.02 -7.27 -10.38
CA ASP A 9 15.64 -7.47 -11.68
C ASP A 9 17.11 -7.91 -11.57
N GLU A 10 17.74 -8.24 -12.70
CA GLU A 10 19.16 -8.65 -12.75
C GLU A 10 20.15 -7.57 -12.29
N LYS A 11 19.71 -6.31 -12.20
CA LYS A 11 20.49 -5.17 -11.73
C LYS A 11 20.28 -4.89 -10.24
N GLY A 12 19.37 -5.62 -9.58
CA GLY A 12 19.02 -5.43 -8.18
C GLY A 12 17.98 -4.33 -7.94
N ASN A 13 17.33 -3.80 -8.98
CA ASN A 13 16.22 -2.86 -8.80
C ASN A 13 15.02 -3.61 -8.23
N VAL A 14 14.45 -3.08 -7.16
CA VAL A 14 13.30 -3.68 -6.48
C VAL A 14 12.03 -2.92 -6.84
N LYS A 15 11.03 -3.64 -7.37
CA LYS A 15 9.69 -3.13 -7.60
C LYS A 15 8.72 -3.78 -6.61
N LEU A 16 8.01 -2.94 -5.86
CA LEU A 16 6.93 -3.35 -4.96
C LEU A 16 5.58 -3.08 -5.64
N THR A 17 4.66 -4.02 -5.57
CA THR A 17 3.28 -3.83 -6.04
C THR A 17 2.33 -4.33 -4.97
N VAL A 18 1.48 -3.44 -4.46
CA VAL A 18 0.54 -3.72 -3.38
C VAL A 18 -0.85 -3.95 -3.97
N PHE A 19 -1.49 -5.04 -3.60
CA PHE A 19 -2.84 -5.40 -4.02
C PHE A 19 -3.78 -5.47 -2.81
N GLY A 20 -5.03 -5.05 -3.02
CA GLY A 20 -6.08 -5.13 -1.99
C GLY A 20 -6.00 -4.07 -0.88
N ALA A 21 -4.95 -3.23 -0.86
CA ALA A 21 -4.86 -2.08 0.02
C ALA A 21 -5.63 -0.90 -0.57
N LYS A 22 -6.74 -0.53 0.07
CA LYS A 22 -7.50 0.67 -0.29
C LYS A 22 -6.92 1.89 0.39
N GLY A 23 -7.10 3.06 -0.20
CA GLY A 23 -6.67 4.32 0.40
C GLY A 23 -5.15 4.41 0.57
N PRO A 24 -4.68 5.27 1.50
CA PRO A 24 -3.26 5.43 1.77
C PRO A 24 -2.61 4.24 2.49
N LYS A 25 -3.34 3.17 2.82
CA LYS A 25 -2.80 1.99 3.51
C LYS A 25 -1.58 1.37 2.83
N CYS A 26 -1.49 1.40 1.50
CA CYS A 26 -0.32 0.86 0.78
C CYS A 26 0.99 1.52 1.22
N LEU A 27 0.97 2.82 1.54
CA LEU A 27 2.15 3.57 2.00
C LEU A 27 2.64 3.09 3.37
N GLN A 28 1.72 2.70 4.26
CA GLN A 28 2.07 2.19 5.58
C GLN A 28 2.66 0.78 5.47
N LEU A 29 2.11 -0.04 4.56
CA LEU A 29 2.58 -1.40 4.32
C LEU A 29 4.00 -1.42 3.72
N THR A 30 4.34 -0.47 2.85
CA THR A 30 5.65 -0.44 2.19
C THR A 30 6.70 0.36 2.96
N ALA A 31 6.34 1.24 3.90
CA ALA A 31 7.26 2.18 4.56
C ALA A 31 8.55 1.55 5.11
N GLU A 32 8.45 0.42 5.83
CA GLU A 32 9.62 -0.26 6.40
C GLU A 32 10.48 -0.90 5.30
N MET A 33 9.86 -1.48 4.28
CA MET A 33 10.58 -2.07 3.13
C MET A 33 11.35 -0.98 2.37
N GLU A 34 10.70 0.14 2.07
CA GLU A 34 11.33 1.27 1.40
C GLU A 34 12.54 1.78 2.19
N ARG A 35 12.40 1.90 3.52
CA ARG A 35 13.50 2.30 4.41
C ARG A 35 14.68 1.31 4.36
N LEU A 36 14.41 0.01 4.36
CA LEU A 36 15.45 -1.03 4.31
C LEU A 36 16.13 -1.10 2.94
N LEU A 37 15.42 -0.73 1.87
CA LEU A 37 15.89 -0.79 0.49
C LEU A 37 16.61 0.49 0.00
N GLY A 38 16.72 1.54 0.83
CA GLY A 38 17.48 2.75 0.53
C GLY A 38 16.69 4.06 0.59
N GLY A 39 15.37 3.99 0.81
CA GLY A 39 14.50 5.14 1.09
C GLY A 39 14.13 6.02 -0.11
N GLU A 40 14.86 5.94 -1.22
CA GLU A 40 14.52 6.63 -2.46
C GLU A 40 13.58 5.77 -3.31
N VAL A 41 12.39 6.28 -3.60
CA VAL A 41 11.32 5.53 -4.28
C VAL A 41 10.61 6.37 -5.32
N ASP A 42 10.33 5.77 -6.46
CA ASP A 42 9.34 6.27 -7.42
C ASP A 42 8.00 5.58 -7.17
N ARG A 43 6.91 6.32 -7.26
CA ARG A 43 5.58 5.87 -6.83
C ARG A 43 4.53 6.10 -7.90
N GLU A 44 3.85 5.03 -8.25
CA GLU A 44 2.62 5.05 -9.06
C GLU A 44 1.47 4.45 -8.25
N PHE A 45 0.31 5.12 -8.28
CA PHE A 45 -0.86 4.67 -7.52
C PHE A 45 -1.85 3.91 -8.40
N THR A 46 -2.30 2.76 -7.90
CA THR A 46 -3.39 2.00 -8.53
C THR A 46 -4.74 2.61 -8.16
N SER A 47 -5.81 2.12 -8.79
CA SER A 47 -7.18 2.57 -8.54
C SER A 47 -7.61 2.45 -7.07
N GLU A 48 -7.09 1.44 -6.36
CA GLU A 48 -7.39 1.11 -4.97
C GLU A 48 -6.93 2.20 -4.01
N TYR A 49 -5.83 2.88 -4.32
CA TYR A 49 -5.34 4.02 -3.54
C TYR A 49 -6.39 5.14 -3.43
N TYR A 50 -7.22 5.31 -4.46
CA TYR A 50 -8.27 6.33 -4.50
C TYR A 50 -9.61 5.85 -3.91
N GLN A 51 -9.71 4.58 -3.53
CA GLN A 51 -10.89 4.05 -2.87
C GLN A 51 -10.90 4.43 -1.39
N GLN A 52 -12.09 4.69 -0.85
CA GLN A 52 -12.23 4.96 0.58
C GLN A 52 -11.93 3.69 1.40
N GLU A 53 -11.09 3.84 2.42
CA GLU A 53 -10.95 2.87 3.49
C GLU A 53 -12.21 2.91 4.36
N THR A 54 -13.04 1.86 4.29
CA THR A 54 -14.12 1.67 5.25
C THR A 54 -13.53 1.22 6.57
N THR A 55 -13.31 2.15 7.50
CA THR A 55 -12.93 1.82 8.88
C THR A 55 -14.17 1.34 9.62
N GLU A 56 -14.10 0.18 10.30
CA GLU A 56 -15.23 -0.42 11.02
C GLU A 56 -15.86 0.54 12.07
N SER A 57 -15.13 1.56 12.51
CA SER A 57 -15.61 2.63 13.39
C SER A 57 -16.74 3.49 12.81
N GLN A 58 -16.97 3.46 11.49
CA GLN A 58 -18.06 4.20 10.85
C GLN A 58 -19.44 3.55 11.06
N ARG A 59 -19.52 2.24 11.36
CA ARG A 59 -20.81 1.55 11.54
C ARG A 59 -21.58 1.91 12.81
N ILE A 60 -20.94 2.48 13.83
CA ILE A 60 -21.59 2.74 15.13
C ILE A 60 -22.33 4.09 15.12
N LYS A 61 -22.02 5.02 14.20
CA LYS A 61 -22.57 6.38 14.23
C LYS A 61 -23.88 6.59 13.47
N ASP A 62 -24.34 5.61 12.70
CA ASP A 62 -25.58 5.74 11.89
C ASP A 62 -26.85 5.22 12.60
N LYS A 63 -26.79 4.96 13.91
CA LYS A 63 -27.93 4.44 14.70
C LYS A 63 -28.19 5.22 16.00
N ALA A 64 -28.09 6.55 15.93
CA ALA A 64 -28.56 7.46 16.97
C ALA A 64 -29.81 8.21 16.49
#